data_AF-A0AAV2GV24-F1
#
_entry.id   AF-A0AAV2GV24-F1
#
_cell.length_a   1.000
_cell.length_b   1.000
_cell.length_c   1.000
_cell.angle_alpha   90.00
_cell.angle_beta   90.00
_cell.angle_gamma   90.00
#
_symmetry.space_group_name_H-M   'P 1'
#
loop_
_entity.id
_entity.type
_entity.pdbx_description
1 polymer ?
#
loop_
_entity_poly.entity_id
_entity_poly.type
_entity_poly.pdbx_seq_one_letter_code
_entity_poly.pdbx_strand_id
1 'polypeptide(L)'
;MAVVAVLWRIWRSRNWVVFEGKQFGIPALMRQFHQQYEEWLALPADGRPMVRSLVVPAEAAVGDSRLICRWDGATKSGSHSAGGMVLLTPDRMLLLAKGVRFPSLDAPAMVELLTLREAITWCLDSGLTEVRFEGDAKVLIDKINQGDAIENWLGAILEEIGLLLCAQPGFSVRFIGRENNRVVHIVARKALSLSPTMYCLFDFRAWMVSRM
;
A
#
# COMPACT_ATOMS: atom_id res chain seq x y z
N MET A 1 5.14 -12.63 -19.44
CA MET A 1 4.79 -11.97 -18.16
C MET A 1 5.82 -10.92 -17.73
N ALA A 2 7.14 -11.15 -17.82
CA ALA A 2 8.16 -10.11 -17.54
C ALA A 2 8.04 -8.87 -18.45
N VAL A 3 7.71 -9.07 -19.73
CA VAL A 3 7.62 -8.00 -20.73
C VAL A 3 6.54 -6.96 -20.38
N VAL A 4 5.38 -7.39 -19.83
CA VAL A 4 4.28 -6.46 -19.50
C VAL A 4 4.63 -5.60 -18.28
N ALA A 5 5.28 -6.16 -17.27
CA ALA A 5 5.74 -5.42 -16.10
C ALA A 5 6.83 -4.41 -16.45
N VAL A 6 7.74 -4.78 -17.35
CA VAL A 6 8.77 -3.88 -17.87
C VAL A 6 8.15 -2.74 -18.69
N LEU A 7 7.19 -3.04 -19.57
CA LEU A 7 6.52 -2.03 -20.40
C LEU A 7 5.72 -1.03 -19.55
N TRP A 8 4.99 -1.49 -18.53
CA TRP A 8 4.27 -0.60 -17.62
C TRP A 8 5.22 0.29 -16.82
N ARG A 9 6.35 -0.25 -16.34
CA ARG A 9 7.36 0.55 -15.62
C ARG A 9 8.05 1.57 -16.52
N ILE A 10 8.34 1.22 -17.77
CA ILE A 10 8.90 2.17 -18.76
C ILE A 10 7.89 3.29 -19.01
N TRP A 11 6.62 2.95 -19.25
CA TRP A 11 5.57 3.93 -19.46
C TRP A 11 5.42 4.88 -18.27
N ARG A 12 5.41 4.33 -17.04
CA ARG A 12 5.28 5.12 -15.81
C ARG A 12 6.50 6.00 -15.54
N SER A 13 7.71 5.47 -15.69
CA SER A 13 8.95 6.24 -15.58
C SER A 13 9.00 7.39 -16.58
N ARG A 14 8.50 7.18 -17.81
CA ARG A 14 8.38 8.23 -18.82
C ARG A 14 7.39 9.31 -18.39
N ASN A 15 6.25 8.93 -17.83
CA ASN A 15 5.24 9.87 -17.38
C ASN A 15 5.71 10.71 -16.18
N TRP A 16 6.49 10.15 -15.25
CA TRP A 16 7.11 10.94 -14.17
C TRP A 16 8.08 12.01 -14.67
N VAL A 17 8.84 11.72 -15.73
CA VAL A 17 9.75 12.70 -16.33
C VAL A 17 8.96 13.79 -17.04
N VAL A 18 7.93 13.41 -17.81
CA VAL A 18 7.15 14.33 -18.66
C VAL A 18 6.21 15.22 -17.84
N PHE A 19 5.55 14.68 -16.82
CA PHE A 19 4.46 15.38 -16.12
C PHE A 19 4.84 15.85 -14.71
N GLU A 20 5.81 15.22 -14.04
CA GLU A 20 6.21 15.57 -12.67
C GLU A 20 7.62 16.18 -12.58
N GLY A 21 8.31 16.39 -13.70
CA GLY A 21 9.64 17.00 -13.76
C GLY A 21 10.74 16.21 -13.05
N LYS A 22 10.47 14.95 -12.67
CA LYS A 22 11.42 14.10 -11.95
C LYS A 22 12.52 13.62 -12.89
N GLN A 23 13.77 14.02 -12.65
CA GLN A 23 14.92 13.52 -13.39
C GLN A 23 15.54 12.31 -12.69
N PHE A 24 15.51 11.16 -13.37
CA PHE A 24 16.22 9.96 -12.94
C PHE A 24 17.47 9.79 -13.78
N GLY A 25 18.61 9.49 -13.16
CA GLY A 25 19.79 9.04 -13.88
C GLY A 25 19.49 7.69 -14.53
N ILE A 26 19.30 7.67 -15.86
CA ILE A 26 19.05 6.46 -16.66
C ILE A 26 20.00 5.30 -16.29
N PRO A 27 21.31 5.52 -16.02
CA PRO A 27 22.21 4.44 -15.60
C PRO A 27 21.91 3.84 -14.21
N ALA A 28 21.37 4.62 -13.27
CA ALA A 28 21.00 4.11 -11.95
C ALA A 28 19.72 3.25 -12.03
N LEU A 29 18.76 3.70 -12.85
CA LEU A 29 17.53 2.98 -13.13
C LEU A 29 17.82 1.64 -13.83
N MET A 30 18.72 1.66 -14.83
CA MET A 30 19.13 0.44 -15.54
C MET A 30 19.90 -0.55 -14.65
N ARG A 31 20.76 -0.07 -13.75
CA ARG A 31 21.43 -0.94 -12.76
C ARG A 31 20.46 -1.61 -11.81
N GLN A 32 19.46 -0.87 -11.34
CA GLN A 32 18.41 -1.44 -10.49
C GLN A 32 17.57 -2.47 -11.24
N PHE A 33 17.22 -2.21 -12.52
CA PHE A 33 16.52 -3.19 -13.36
C PHE A 33 17.33 -4.47 -13.55
N HIS A 34 18.62 -4.33 -13.82
CA HIS A 34 19.51 -5.47 -14.04
C HIS A 34 19.70 -6.29 -12.77
N GLN A 35 19.96 -5.64 -11.63
CA GLN A 35 20.15 -6.33 -10.35
C GLN A 35 18.90 -7.14 -9.94
N GLN A 36 17.71 -6.57 -10.11
CA GLN A 36 16.45 -7.26 -9.81
C GLN A 36 16.16 -8.42 -10.78
N TYR A 37 16.64 -8.34 -12.02
CA TYR A 37 16.52 -9.40 -13.01
C TYR A 37 17.46 -10.57 -12.72
N GLU A 38 18.70 -10.30 -12.34
CA GLU A 38 19.69 -11.32 -11.93
C GLU A 38 19.26 -12.05 -10.65
N GLU A 39 18.74 -11.31 -9.67
CA GLU A 39 18.16 -11.89 -8.44
C GLU A 39 16.98 -12.83 -8.73
N TRP A 40 16.22 -12.56 -9.80
CA TRP A 40 15.11 -13.40 -10.25
C TRP A 40 15.58 -14.70 -10.93
N LEU A 41 16.68 -14.64 -11.69
CA LEU A 41 17.27 -15.81 -12.36
C LEU A 41 18.01 -16.75 -11.41
N ALA A 42 18.49 -16.24 -10.27
CA ALA A 42 19.32 -17.01 -9.32
C ALA A 42 18.53 -17.96 -8.38
N LEU A 43 17.20 -18.09 -8.53
CA LEU A 43 16.36 -18.92 -7.66
C LEU A 43 16.30 -20.40 -8.13
N PRO A 44 16.57 -21.41 -7.26
CA PRO A 44 16.51 -22.83 -7.63
C PRO A 44 15.09 -23.35 -7.92
N ALA A 45 14.96 -24.30 -8.85
CA ALA A 45 13.69 -24.78 -9.40
C ALA A 45 12.81 -25.66 -8.48
N ASP A 46 13.33 -26.22 -7.38
CA ASP A 46 12.69 -27.36 -6.67
C ASP A 46 11.88 -27.00 -5.40
N GLY A 47 11.44 -25.75 -5.23
CA GLY A 47 10.92 -25.24 -3.96
C GLY A 47 9.40 -24.98 -3.87
N ARG A 48 8.53 -26.00 -3.96
CA ARG A 48 7.09 -25.89 -3.62
C ARG A 48 6.83 -26.11 -2.11
N PRO A 49 6.69 -25.06 -1.28
CA PRO A 49 5.84 -25.24 -0.10
C PRO A 49 4.39 -24.78 -0.25
N MET A 50 3.52 -25.72 0.08
CA MET A 50 2.15 -25.57 0.55
C MET A 50 2.04 -24.41 1.54
N VAL A 51 1.50 -23.28 1.08
CA VAL A 51 1.00 -22.24 1.98
C VAL A 51 -0.28 -22.84 2.57
N ARG A 52 -0.24 -23.23 3.85
CA ARG A 52 -1.47 -23.25 4.66
C ARG A 52 -2.06 -21.87 4.48
N SER A 53 -3.16 -21.79 3.73
CA SER A 53 -4.02 -20.63 3.69
C SER A 53 -4.10 -20.12 5.12
N LEU A 54 -3.58 -18.92 5.38
CA LEU A 54 -4.02 -18.15 6.53
C LEU A 54 -5.45 -17.79 6.19
N VAL A 55 -6.35 -18.77 6.38
CA VAL A 55 -7.78 -18.55 6.49
C VAL A 55 -7.90 -17.69 7.74
N VAL A 56 -7.75 -16.38 7.56
CA VAL A 56 -8.35 -15.43 8.47
C VAL A 56 -9.83 -15.81 8.46
N PRO A 57 -10.46 -16.15 9.60
CA PRO A 57 -11.88 -16.46 9.62
C PRO A 57 -12.62 -15.28 9.02
N ALA A 58 -13.12 -15.46 7.81
CA ALA A 58 -13.84 -14.43 7.10
C ALA A 58 -15.24 -14.38 7.71
N GLU A 59 -15.55 -13.33 8.46
CA GLU A 59 -16.88 -12.75 8.34
C GLU A 59 -16.99 -12.19 6.93
N ALA A 60 -17.29 -13.07 5.97
CA ALA A 60 -17.67 -12.67 4.64
C ALA A 60 -18.97 -11.90 4.78
N ALA A 61 -18.90 -10.56 4.71
CA ALA A 61 -20.06 -9.76 4.38
C ALA A 61 -20.52 -10.22 2.99
N VAL A 62 -21.51 -11.11 2.97
CA VAL A 62 -22.13 -11.64 1.77
C VAL A 62 -22.52 -10.45 0.88
N GLY A 63 -21.93 -10.37 -0.32
CA GLY A 63 -22.36 -9.42 -1.36
C GLY A 63 -21.47 -8.20 -1.65
N ASP A 64 -20.34 -8.00 -0.96
CA ASP A 64 -19.44 -6.88 -1.30
C ASP A 64 -18.32 -7.33 -2.27
N SER A 65 -18.47 -6.98 -3.55
CA SER A 65 -17.53 -7.30 -4.64
C SER A 65 -16.36 -6.31 -4.77
N ARG A 66 -16.24 -5.34 -3.86
CA ARG A 66 -15.21 -4.29 -3.94
C ARG A 66 -13.82 -4.83 -3.60
N LEU A 67 -12.80 -4.27 -4.26
CA LEU A 67 -11.41 -4.46 -3.85
C LEU A 67 -11.19 -3.90 -2.45
N ILE A 68 -10.21 -4.46 -1.74
CA ILE A 68 -9.94 -4.10 -0.36
C ILE A 68 -8.51 -3.61 -0.24
N CYS A 69 -8.33 -2.35 0.16
CA CYS A 69 -7.02 -1.80 0.44
C CYS A 69 -6.80 -1.73 1.95
N ARG A 70 -5.98 -2.62 2.50
CA ARG A 70 -5.57 -2.52 3.90
C ARG A 70 -4.39 -1.58 4.06
N TRP A 71 -4.31 -0.89 5.19
CA TRP A 71 -3.26 0.08 5.48
C TRP A 71 -2.88 0.07 6.96
N ASP A 72 -1.63 0.45 7.26
CA ASP A 72 -1.10 0.57 8.63
C ASP A 72 0.15 1.44 8.69
N GLY A 73 0.29 2.19 9.78
CA GLY A 73 1.47 2.96 10.11
C GLY A 73 2.50 2.16 10.93
N ALA A 74 3.78 2.46 10.72
CA ALA A 74 4.85 2.00 11.59
C ALA A 74 5.75 3.17 11.98
N THR A 75 6.02 3.28 13.28
CA THR A 75 7.00 4.23 13.84
C THR A 75 8.20 3.47 14.40
N LYS A 76 9.36 4.11 14.38
CA LYS A 76 10.59 3.68 15.03
C LYS A 76 11.23 4.89 15.69
N SER A 77 11.77 4.68 16.90
CA SER A 77 12.50 5.71 17.65
C SER A 77 13.53 6.43 16.78
N GLY A 78 13.63 7.76 16.94
CA GLY A 78 14.50 8.61 16.12
C GLY A 78 13.84 9.19 14.88
N SER A 79 12.52 9.44 14.92
CA SER A 79 11.75 10.11 13.86
C SER A 79 11.76 9.40 12.51
N HIS A 80 11.72 8.07 12.55
CA HIS A 80 11.55 7.25 11.37
C HIS A 80 10.19 6.60 11.38
N SER A 81 9.35 6.97 10.42
CA SER A 81 8.08 6.30 10.22
C SER A 81 7.90 5.86 8.77
N ALA A 82 6.94 4.97 8.59
CA ALA A 82 6.60 4.40 7.32
C ALA A 82 5.14 3.95 7.32
N GLY A 83 4.55 3.87 6.13
CA GLY A 83 3.23 3.32 5.89
C GLY A 83 3.32 2.06 5.06
N GLY A 84 2.47 1.09 5.37
CA GLY A 84 2.26 -0.11 4.56
C GLY A 84 0.85 -0.12 4.00
N MET A 85 0.70 -0.58 2.76
CA MET A 85 -0.58 -0.77 2.09
C MET A 85 -0.59 -2.11 1.37
N VAL A 86 -1.72 -2.82 1.36
CA VAL A 86 -1.93 -4.03 0.55
C VAL A 86 -3.28 -3.96 -0.15
N LEU A 87 -3.30 -4.27 -1.44
CA LEU A 87 -4.52 -4.37 -2.24
C LEU A 87 -4.90 -5.84 -2.38
N LEU A 88 -6.14 -6.15 -2.02
CA LEU A 88 -6.72 -7.48 -1.96
C LEU A 88 -7.95 -7.56 -2.87
N THR A 89 -8.21 -8.74 -3.38
CA THR A 89 -9.51 -9.10 -3.95
C THR A 89 -10.58 -9.25 -2.85
N PRO A 90 -11.88 -9.33 -3.20
CA PRO A 90 -12.96 -9.57 -2.23
C PRO A 90 -12.77 -10.87 -1.43
N ASP A 91 -12.22 -11.91 -2.06
CA ASP A 91 -11.85 -13.21 -1.47
C ASP A 91 -10.54 -13.16 -0.68
N ARG A 92 -10.02 -11.96 -0.39
CA ARG A 92 -8.83 -11.70 0.44
C ARG A 92 -7.51 -12.17 -0.18
N MET A 93 -7.46 -12.34 -1.49
CA MET A 93 -6.22 -12.68 -2.20
C MET A 93 -5.38 -11.42 -2.45
N LEU A 94 -4.10 -11.51 -2.12
CA LEU A 94 -3.15 -10.40 -2.27
C LEU A 94 -2.79 -10.15 -3.72
N LEU A 95 -3.10 -8.94 -4.20
CA LEU A 95 -2.76 -8.47 -5.54
C LEU A 95 -1.43 -7.70 -5.51
N LEU A 96 -1.39 -6.64 -4.70
CA LEU A 96 -0.27 -5.71 -4.64
C LEU A 96 0.03 -5.34 -3.18
N ALA A 97 1.28 -5.00 -2.89
CA ALA A 97 1.62 -4.27 -1.67
C ALA A 97 2.49 -3.07 -1.98
N LYS A 98 2.36 -2.02 -1.17
CA LYS A 98 3.12 -0.78 -1.27
C LYS A 98 3.66 -0.39 0.10
N GLY A 99 4.93 -0.01 0.15
CA GLY A 99 5.54 0.63 1.30
C GLY A 99 5.91 2.08 0.98
N VAL A 100 5.73 2.98 1.95
CA VAL A 100 6.11 4.40 1.86
C VAL A 100 6.87 4.82 3.12
N ARG A 101 7.87 5.69 2.97
CA ARG A 101 8.61 6.29 4.10
C ARG A 101 8.05 7.66 4.42
N PHE A 102 7.96 7.98 5.70
CA PHE A 102 7.68 9.33 6.21
C PHE A 102 8.89 9.81 7.03
N PRO A 103 9.81 10.56 6.41
CA PRO A 103 10.99 11.07 7.11
C PRO A 103 10.58 12.07 8.20
N SER A 104 11.30 12.04 9.32
CA SER A 104 11.19 13.04 10.39
C SER A 104 9.80 13.18 11.04
N LEU A 105 8.96 12.15 10.93
CA LEU A 105 7.64 12.11 11.55
C LEU A 105 7.61 11.08 12.67
N ASP A 106 7.39 11.55 13.90
CA ASP A 106 7.30 10.73 15.12
C ASP A 106 5.95 10.90 15.82
N ALA A 107 4.86 10.73 15.06
CA ALA A 107 3.52 10.94 15.58
C ALA A 107 2.60 9.84 15.04
N PRO A 108 2.39 8.74 15.80
CA PRO A 108 1.70 7.54 15.33
C PRO A 108 0.36 7.82 14.64
N ALA A 109 -0.49 8.64 15.25
CA ALA A 109 -1.79 9.00 14.67
C ALA A 109 -1.69 9.69 13.30
N MET A 110 -0.66 10.51 13.08
CA MET A 110 -0.44 11.15 11.78
C MET A 110 0.17 10.20 10.77
N VAL A 111 1.04 9.28 11.22
CA VAL A 111 1.57 8.22 10.35
C VAL A 111 0.43 7.36 9.83
N GLU A 112 -0.53 6.99 10.69
CA GLU A 112 -1.75 6.29 10.28
C GLU A 112 -2.53 7.08 9.21
N LEU A 113 -2.86 8.35 9.48
CA LEU A 113 -3.63 9.17 8.53
C LEU A 113 -2.91 9.40 7.20
N LEU A 114 -1.62 9.69 7.23
CA LEU A 114 -0.82 9.84 6.01
C LEU A 114 -0.75 8.53 5.22
N THR A 115 -0.72 7.39 5.91
CA THR A 115 -0.77 6.08 5.25
C THR A 115 -2.13 5.85 4.58
N LEU A 116 -3.24 6.19 5.25
CA LEU A 116 -4.57 6.13 4.63
C LEU A 116 -4.67 7.07 3.42
N ARG A 117 -4.22 8.33 3.54
CA ARG A 117 -4.22 9.27 2.41
C ARG A 117 -3.40 8.73 1.24
N GLU A 118 -2.23 8.15 1.51
CA GLU A 118 -1.39 7.52 0.50
C GLU A 118 -2.07 6.28 -0.13
N ALA A 119 -2.83 5.51 0.65
CA ALA A 119 -3.60 4.37 0.16
C ALA A 119 -4.71 4.80 -0.80
N ILE A 120 -5.46 5.85 -0.44
CA ILE A 120 -6.51 6.43 -1.27
C ILE A 120 -5.93 6.97 -2.58
N THR A 121 -4.86 7.77 -2.47
CA THR A 121 -4.15 8.33 -3.63
C THR A 121 -3.61 7.21 -4.53
N TRP A 122 -3.03 6.16 -3.93
CA TRP A 122 -2.54 5.02 -4.70
C TRP A 122 -3.65 4.31 -5.48
N CYS A 123 -4.84 4.16 -4.90
CA CYS A 123 -5.99 3.56 -5.58
C CYS A 123 -6.51 4.47 -6.70
N LEU A 124 -6.60 5.78 -6.46
CA LEU A 124 -6.96 6.79 -7.46
C LEU A 124 -5.99 6.78 -8.66
N ASP A 125 -4.68 6.85 -8.39
CA ASP A 125 -3.63 6.79 -9.42
C ASP A 125 -3.64 5.49 -10.21
N SER A 126 -4.20 4.42 -9.62
CA SER A 126 -4.36 3.12 -10.27
C SER A 126 -5.67 3.00 -11.06
N GLY A 127 -6.49 4.07 -11.11
CA GLY A 127 -7.76 4.11 -11.83
C GLY A 127 -8.89 3.33 -11.15
N LEU A 128 -8.76 3.03 -9.85
CA LEU A 128 -9.79 2.30 -9.10
C LEU A 128 -10.88 3.27 -8.64
N THR A 129 -12.14 2.88 -8.81
CA THR A 129 -13.32 3.69 -8.45
C THR A 129 -14.12 3.11 -7.29
N GLU A 130 -13.93 1.82 -6.98
CA GLU A 130 -14.64 1.12 -5.90
C GLU A 130 -13.66 0.34 -5.02
N VAL A 131 -13.37 0.89 -3.82
CA VAL A 131 -12.40 0.31 -2.90
C VAL A 131 -12.88 0.48 -1.45
N ARG A 132 -12.79 -0.60 -0.68
CA ARG A 132 -12.93 -0.55 0.78
C ARG A 132 -11.55 -0.44 1.42
N PHE A 133 -11.30 0.66 2.13
CA PHE A 133 -10.10 0.86 2.91
C PHE A 133 -10.28 0.26 4.31
N GLU A 134 -9.42 -0.67 4.69
CA GLU A 134 -9.50 -1.35 5.99
C GLU A 134 -8.25 -1.04 6.83
N GLY A 135 -8.42 -0.54 8.05
CA GLY A 135 -7.31 -0.24 8.98
C GLY A 135 -7.70 -0.51 10.42
N ASP A 136 -6.72 -0.49 11.34
CA ASP A 136 -6.95 -0.79 12.77
C ASP A 136 -6.98 0.44 13.69
N ALA A 137 -6.90 1.64 13.12
CA ALA A 137 -6.99 2.91 13.85
C ALA A 137 -8.44 3.34 14.10
N LYS A 138 -9.18 2.57 14.91
CA LYS A 138 -10.63 2.78 15.16
C LYS A 138 -11.03 4.24 15.41
N VAL A 139 -10.32 4.93 16.31
CA VAL A 139 -10.62 6.33 16.68
C VAL A 139 -10.54 7.26 15.47
N LEU A 140 -9.55 7.07 14.59
CA LEU A 140 -9.38 7.89 13.39
C LEU A 140 -10.46 7.57 12.35
N ILE A 141 -10.78 6.29 12.18
CA ILE A 141 -11.81 5.83 11.24
C ILE A 141 -13.20 6.33 11.66
N ASP A 142 -13.54 6.25 12.94
CA ASP A 142 -14.81 6.75 13.47
C ASP A 142 -14.95 8.26 13.18
N LYS A 143 -13.87 9.04 13.39
CA LYS A 143 -13.82 10.48 13.09
C LYS A 143 -14.04 10.79 11.61
N ILE A 144 -13.35 10.05 10.73
CA ILE A 144 -13.52 10.18 9.27
C ILE A 144 -14.96 9.92 8.85
N ASN A 145 -15.58 8.87 9.40
CA ASN A 145 -16.93 8.47 9.04
C ASN A 145 -18.01 9.38 9.62
N GLN A 146 -17.75 10.06 10.74
CA GLN A 146 -18.67 11.01 11.37
C GLN A 146 -18.59 12.41 10.73
N GLY A 147 -17.48 12.72 10.05
CA GLY A 147 -17.25 14.06 9.49
C GLY A 147 -16.98 15.11 10.58
N ASP A 148 -16.51 14.67 11.75
CA ASP A 148 -16.25 15.56 12.87
C ASP A 148 -15.02 16.45 12.57
N ALA A 149 -15.23 17.77 12.64
CA ALA A 149 -14.14 18.72 12.57
C ALA A 149 -13.23 18.58 13.79
N ILE A 150 -11.91 18.55 13.56
CA ILE A 150 -10.92 18.45 14.63
C ILE A 150 -10.03 19.68 14.63
N GLU A 151 -10.13 20.48 15.68
CA GLU A 151 -9.27 21.63 15.95
C GLU A 151 -7.92 21.19 16.54
N ASN A 152 -7.17 20.34 15.84
CA ASN A 152 -5.81 20.01 16.20
C ASN A 152 -4.94 19.77 14.97
N TRP A 153 -3.66 19.45 15.19
CA TRP A 153 -2.66 19.22 14.15
C TRP A 153 -2.99 18.04 13.20
N LEU A 154 -4.00 17.21 13.48
CA LEU A 154 -4.53 16.17 12.59
C LEU A 154 -5.68 16.67 11.69
N GLY A 155 -6.26 17.84 11.98
CA GLY A 155 -7.47 18.34 11.32
C GLY A 155 -7.32 18.48 9.81
N ALA A 156 -6.23 19.08 9.35
CA ALA A 156 -6.00 19.31 7.92
C ALA A 156 -5.95 18.01 7.10
N ILE A 157 -5.29 16.96 7.61
CA ILE A 157 -5.19 15.69 6.90
C ILE A 157 -6.52 14.90 6.96
N LEU A 158 -7.29 15.04 8.03
CA LEU A 158 -8.62 14.44 8.12
C LEU A 158 -9.60 15.09 7.14
N GLU A 159 -9.56 16.42 7.04
CA GLU A 159 -10.34 17.18 6.07
C GLU A 159 -9.98 16.76 4.64
N GLU A 160 -8.67 16.66 4.32
CA GLU A 160 -8.19 16.18 3.03
C GLU A 160 -8.72 14.77 2.70
N ILE A 161 -8.63 13.82 3.65
CA ILE A 161 -9.17 12.47 3.48
C ILE A 161 -10.69 12.51 3.28
N GLY A 162 -11.40 13.32 4.06
CA GLY A 162 -12.85 13.51 3.91
C GLY A 162 -13.23 14.00 2.51
N LEU A 163 -12.53 15.02 2.00
CA LEU A 163 -12.74 15.54 0.64
C LEU A 163 -12.46 14.48 -0.43
N LEU A 164 -11.38 13.69 -0.28
CA LEU A 164 -11.07 12.59 -1.20
C LEU A 164 -12.17 11.52 -1.23
N LEU A 165 -12.71 11.16 -0.06
CA LEU A 165 -13.81 10.19 0.06
C LEU A 165 -15.12 10.76 -0.51
N CYS A 166 -15.44 12.03 -0.24
CA CYS A 166 -16.61 12.69 -0.83
C CYS A 166 -16.52 12.76 -2.36
N ALA A 167 -15.32 12.98 -2.91
CA ALA A 167 -15.10 13.01 -4.35
C ALA A 167 -15.22 11.63 -5.02
N GLN A 168 -15.11 10.53 -4.26
CA GLN A 168 -15.23 9.15 -4.74
C GLN A 168 -16.27 8.35 -3.96
N PRO A 169 -17.55 8.35 -4.38
CA PRO A 169 -18.62 7.64 -3.68
C PRO A 169 -18.43 6.12 -3.55
N GLY A 170 -17.62 5.50 -4.43
CA GLY A 170 -17.29 4.08 -4.35
C GLY A 170 -16.25 3.74 -3.27
N PHE A 171 -15.66 4.74 -2.61
CA PHE A 171 -14.67 4.57 -1.57
C PHE A 171 -15.31 4.59 -0.17
N SER A 172 -14.82 3.73 0.72
CA SER A 172 -15.29 3.69 2.10
C SER A 172 -14.18 3.24 3.04
N VAL A 173 -14.20 3.71 4.30
CA VAL A 173 -13.20 3.35 5.31
C VAL A 173 -13.86 2.53 6.42
N ARG A 174 -13.25 1.38 6.75
CA ARG A 174 -13.77 0.44 7.75
C ARG A 174 -12.69 0.02 8.73
N PHE A 175 -13.08 -0.08 9.99
CA PHE A 175 -12.22 -0.63 11.04
C PHE A 175 -12.14 -2.16 10.95
N ILE A 176 -10.93 -2.69 11.12
CA ILE A 176 -10.65 -4.10 11.37
C ILE A 176 -9.77 -4.25 12.61
N GLY A 177 -9.91 -5.36 13.34
CA GLY A 177 -9.01 -5.64 14.46
C GLY A 177 -7.56 -5.82 14.01
N ARG A 178 -6.59 -5.40 14.86
CA ARG A 178 -5.15 -5.51 14.60
C ARG A 178 -4.69 -6.90 14.14
N GLU A 179 -5.30 -7.94 14.69
CA GLU A 179 -5.01 -9.33 14.33
C GLU A 179 -5.27 -9.63 12.85
N ASN A 180 -6.25 -8.96 12.26
CA ASN A 180 -6.59 -9.08 10.84
C ASN A 180 -5.73 -8.17 9.96
N ASN A 181 -4.96 -7.25 10.54
CA ASN A 181 -4.10 -6.28 9.84
C ASN A 181 -2.60 -6.63 9.88
N ARG A 182 -2.22 -7.77 10.49
CA ARG A 182 -0.81 -8.21 10.66
C ARG A 182 0.03 -8.17 9.39
N VAL A 183 -0.54 -8.55 8.24
CA VAL A 183 0.19 -8.58 6.97
C VAL A 183 0.67 -7.19 6.58
N VAL A 184 -0.20 -6.19 6.68
CA VAL A 184 0.15 -4.82 6.28
C VAL A 184 1.07 -4.17 7.31
N HIS A 185 0.94 -4.53 8.60
CA HIS A 185 1.89 -4.13 9.63
C HIS A 185 3.32 -4.59 9.32
N ILE A 186 3.50 -5.82 8.82
CA ILE A 186 4.80 -6.32 8.36
C ILE A 186 5.33 -5.48 7.19
N VAL A 187 4.46 -5.11 6.23
CA VAL A 187 4.83 -4.26 5.09
C VAL A 187 5.30 -2.88 5.59
N ALA A 188 4.54 -2.25 6.50
CA ALA A 188 4.88 -0.96 7.10
C ALA A 188 6.24 -1.01 7.83
N ARG A 189 6.47 -2.07 8.62
CA ARG A 189 7.75 -2.26 9.31
C ARG A 189 8.93 -2.50 8.37
N LYS A 190 8.73 -3.24 7.27
CA LYS A 190 9.77 -3.37 6.24
C LYS A 190 10.03 -2.05 5.52
N ALA A 191 8.99 -1.22 5.36
CA ALA A 191 9.14 0.09 4.75
C ALA A 191 10.05 1.04 5.58
N LEU A 192 10.21 0.80 6.89
CA LEU A 192 11.17 1.51 7.75
C LEU A 192 12.63 1.32 7.36
N SER A 193 12.99 0.33 6.52
CA SER A 193 14.35 0.17 6.01
C SER A 193 14.51 0.65 4.57
N LEU A 194 13.45 1.15 3.93
CA LEU A 194 13.52 1.71 2.58
C LEU A 194 14.26 3.06 2.59
N SER A 195 14.85 3.41 1.45
CA SER A 195 15.32 4.78 1.23
C SER A 195 14.11 5.72 1.08
N PRO A 196 14.21 7.00 1.49
CA PRO A 196 13.09 7.96 1.50
C PRO A 196 12.38 8.15 0.15
N THR A 197 13.06 7.82 -0.95
CA THR A 197 12.60 8.05 -2.33
C THR A 197 11.98 6.81 -2.98
N MET A 198 11.86 5.69 -2.26
CA MET A 198 11.53 4.39 -2.86
C MET A 198 10.14 3.90 -2.45
N TYR A 199 9.26 3.76 -3.46
CA TYR A 199 8.01 3.01 -3.34
C TYR A 199 8.26 1.55 -3.72
N CYS A 200 8.11 0.62 -2.77
CA CYS A 200 8.18 -0.80 -3.08
C CYS A 200 6.80 -1.31 -3.48
N LEU A 201 6.56 -1.47 -4.78
CA LEU A 201 5.43 -2.26 -5.29
C LEU A 201 5.82 -3.74 -5.31
N PHE A 202 5.23 -4.53 -4.42
CA PHE A 202 5.30 -5.98 -4.46
C PHE A 202 4.15 -6.50 -5.34
N ASP A 203 4.47 -7.04 -6.51
CA ASP A 203 3.51 -7.81 -7.30
C ASP A 203 3.48 -9.25 -6.75
N PHE A 204 2.44 -9.57 -5.98
CA PHE A 204 2.34 -10.86 -5.32
C PHE A 204 1.88 -11.99 -6.26
N ARG A 205 1.43 -11.68 -7.50
CA ARG A 205 1.13 -12.72 -8.49
C ARG A 205 2.39 -13.45 -8.96
N ALA A 206 3.54 -12.77 -9.06
CA ALA A 206 4.81 -13.43 -9.37
C ALA A 206 5.34 -14.29 -8.20
N TRP A 207 4.99 -13.94 -6.96
CA TRP A 207 5.39 -14.72 -5.77
C TRP A 207 4.58 -16.02 -5.63
N MET A 208 3.27 -15.99 -5.89
CA MET A 208 2.41 -17.19 -5.82
C MET A 208 2.55 -18.14 -7.01
N VAL A 209 2.79 -17.65 -8.23
CA VAL A 209 2.97 -18.52 -9.42
C VAL A 209 4.34 -19.23 -9.41
N SER A 210 5.27 -18.82 -8.53
CA SER A 210 6.47 -19.62 -8.22
C SER A 210 6.18 -20.85 -7.33
N ARG A 211 4.90 -21.12 -7.01
CA ARG A 211 4.45 -22.32 -6.29
C ARG A 211 3.13 -22.90 -6.82
N MET A 212 3.07 -23.16 -8.13
CA MET A 212 2.29 -24.28 -8.69
C MET A 212 3.15 -25.15 -9.57
#